data_AF-A0A6N9RKR4-F1
#
_entry.id   AF-A0A6N9RKR4-F1
#
_cell.length_a   1.000
_cell.length_b   1.000
_cell.length_c   1.000
_cell.angle_alpha   90.00
_cell.angle_beta   90.00
_cell.angle_gamma   90.00
#
_symmetry.space_group_name_H-M   'P 1'
#
loop_
_entity.id
_entity.type
_entity.pdbx_description
1 polymer ?
#
loop_
_entity_poly.entity_id
_entity_poly.type
_entity_poly.pdbx_seq_one_letter_code
_entity_poly.pdbx_strand_id
1 'polypeptide(L)'
;MTISLLQRLTREDGAVAEFLVLLNQEADAMAQGRFMDLPLLAEHKSQLADRIAILRRHRENEQMTLGYGADRSGAEAAATAGGPLLQDAWRKLQANAAQAHERNHANGVMIHTHLDFTRQSINFLKSAGRPLYGPDGSHYSGSASGNRLAMG
;
A
#
# COMPACT_ATOMS: atom_id res chain seq x y z
N MET A 1 -2.46 -33.46 -15.40
CA MET A 1 -2.07 -32.74 -14.17
C MET A 1 -1.55 -31.32 -14.41
N THR A 2 -0.86 -31.01 -15.52
CA THR A 2 -0.39 -29.64 -15.85
C THR A 2 -1.50 -28.60 -16.06
N ILE A 3 -2.68 -29.01 -16.54
CA ILE A 3 -3.84 -28.12 -16.75
C ILE A 3 -4.33 -27.51 -15.41
N SER A 4 -4.25 -28.26 -14.31
CA SER A 4 -4.69 -27.77 -12.99
C SER A 4 -3.79 -26.64 -12.50
N LEU A 5 -2.46 -26.81 -12.57
CA LEU A 5 -1.51 -25.77 -12.17
C LEU A 5 -1.64 -24.50 -13.02
N LEU A 6 -1.84 -24.64 -14.33
CA LEU A 6 -2.13 -23.49 -15.19
C LEU A 6 -3.37 -22.72 -14.76
N GLN A 7 -4.46 -23.43 -14.44
CA GLN A 7 -5.68 -22.81 -13.95
C GLN A 7 -5.45 -22.10 -12.61
N ARG A 8 -4.65 -22.66 -11.70
CA ARG A 8 -4.27 -22.01 -10.44
C ARG A 8 -3.50 -20.71 -10.70
N LEU A 9 -2.48 -20.76 -11.55
CA LEU A 9 -1.66 -19.61 -11.93
C LEU A 9 -2.52 -18.50 -12.55
N THR A 10 -3.40 -18.84 -13.49
CA THR A 10 -4.25 -17.88 -14.19
C THR A 10 -5.27 -17.23 -13.24
N ARG A 11 -5.81 -17.99 -12.28
CA ARG A 11 -6.73 -17.45 -11.27
C ARG A 11 -6.02 -16.53 -10.28
N GLU A 12 -4.82 -16.90 -9.82
CA GLU A 12 -3.99 -16.05 -8.96
C GLU A 12 -3.62 -14.75 -9.69
N ASP A 13 -3.19 -14.85 -10.96
CA ASP A 13 -2.86 -13.70 -11.81
C ASP A 13 -4.06 -12.75 -11.99
N GLY A 14 -5.25 -13.29 -12.27
CA GLY A 14 -6.47 -12.48 -12.38
C GLY A 14 -6.79 -11.71 -11.09
N ALA A 15 -6.65 -12.34 -9.92
CA ALA A 15 -6.86 -11.67 -8.64
C ALA A 15 -5.80 -10.58 -8.37
N VAL A 16 -4.54 -10.80 -8.76
CA VAL A 16 -3.48 -9.78 -8.66
C VAL A 16 -3.74 -8.62 -9.63
N ALA A 17 -4.24 -8.90 -10.83
CA ALA A 17 -4.62 -7.86 -11.80
C ALA A 17 -5.81 -7.01 -11.29
N GLU A 18 -6.82 -7.64 -10.69
CA GLU A 18 -7.90 -6.93 -9.99
C GLU A 18 -7.34 -6.04 -8.87
N PHE A 19 -6.33 -6.51 -8.13
CA PHE A 19 -5.70 -5.76 -7.04
C PHE A 19 -4.93 -4.55 -7.55
N LEU A 20 -4.26 -4.68 -8.69
CA LEU A 20 -3.61 -3.56 -9.38
C LEU A 20 -4.60 -2.46 -9.77
N VAL A 21 -5.77 -2.83 -10.30
CA VAL A 21 -6.83 -1.87 -10.63
C VAL A 21 -7.26 -1.11 -9.37
N LEU A 22 -7.47 -1.83 -8.27
CA LEU A 22 -7.86 -1.24 -7.00
C LEU A 22 -6.78 -0.28 -6.44
N LEU A 23 -5.50 -0.64 -6.55
CA LEU A 23 -4.40 0.24 -6.14
C LEU A 23 -4.35 1.53 -6.97
N ASN A 24 -4.65 1.46 -8.26
CA ASN A 24 -4.74 2.66 -9.10
C ASN A 24 -5.94 3.53 -8.71
N GLN A 25 -7.10 2.92 -8.40
CA GLN A 25 -8.26 3.66 -7.90
C GLN A 25 -7.97 4.36 -6.56
N GLU A 26 -7.24 3.70 -5.67
CA GLU A 26 -6.78 4.29 -4.40
C GLU A 26 -5.85 5.49 -4.65
N ALA A 27 -4.88 5.36 -5.56
CA ALA A 27 -4.00 6.46 -5.96
C ALA A 27 -4.79 7.65 -6.54
N ASP A 28 -5.74 7.37 -7.44
CA ASP A 28 -6.58 8.40 -8.07
C ASP A 28 -7.49 9.09 -7.06
N ALA A 29 -8.07 8.35 -6.11
CA ALA A 29 -8.89 8.92 -5.04
C ALA A 29 -8.07 9.87 -4.16
N MET A 30 -6.84 9.49 -3.80
CA MET A 30 -5.94 10.36 -3.04
C MET A 30 -5.52 11.59 -3.84
N ALA A 31 -5.13 11.41 -5.10
CA ALA A 31 -4.72 12.53 -5.97
C ALA A 31 -5.84 13.54 -6.21
N GLN A 32 -7.10 13.08 -6.23
CA GLN A 32 -8.28 13.93 -6.44
C GLN A 32 -8.91 14.41 -5.12
N GLY A 33 -8.31 14.10 -3.97
CA GLY A 33 -8.81 14.50 -2.65
C GLY A 33 -10.13 13.83 -2.24
N ARG A 34 -10.51 12.71 -2.87
CA ARG A 34 -11.71 11.93 -2.56
C ARG A 34 -11.48 11.00 -1.36
N PHE A 35 -11.16 11.58 -0.21
CA PHE A 35 -10.85 10.81 1.00
C PHE A 35 -12.04 10.01 1.55
N MET A 36 -13.26 10.39 1.19
CA MET A 36 -14.49 9.66 1.56
C MET A 36 -14.59 8.26 0.93
N ASP A 37 -13.89 8.04 -0.19
CA ASP A 37 -13.90 6.76 -0.90
C ASP A 37 -12.90 5.75 -0.29
N LEU A 38 -11.90 6.25 0.46
CA LEU A 38 -10.79 5.44 0.98
C LEU A 38 -11.21 4.31 1.93
N PRO A 39 -12.19 4.47 2.84
CA PRO A 39 -12.63 3.38 3.70
C PRO A 39 -13.17 2.18 2.91
N LEU A 40 -13.98 2.43 1.88
CA LEU A 40 -14.53 1.39 1.00
C LEU A 40 -13.41 0.72 0.19
N LEU A 41 -12.50 1.52 -0.37
CA LEU A 41 -11.35 0.99 -1.11
C LEU A 41 -10.44 0.14 -0.23
N ALA A 42 -10.23 0.52 1.04
CA ALA A 42 -9.45 -0.24 2.00
C ALA A 42 -10.10 -1.58 2.35
N GLU A 43 -11.43 -1.62 2.51
CA GLU A 43 -12.17 -2.87 2.73
C GLU A 43 -12.02 -3.83 1.54
N HIS A 44 -12.25 -3.34 0.32
CA HIS A 44 -12.06 -4.13 -0.91
C HIS A 44 -10.62 -4.64 -1.04
N LYS A 45 -9.64 -3.84 -0.62
CA LYS A 45 -8.22 -4.19 -0.66
C LYS A 45 -7.91 -5.34 0.29
N SER A 46 -8.50 -5.33 1.50
CA SER A 46 -8.38 -6.43 2.45
C SER A 46 -8.98 -7.71 1.90
N GLN A 47 -10.22 -7.66 1.40
CA GLN A 47 -10.93 -8.82 0.85
C GLN A 47 -10.15 -9.46 -0.32
N LEU A 48 -9.58 -8.62 -1.19
CA LEU A 48 -8.83 -9.10 -2.34
C LEU A 48 -7.45 -9.65 -1.95
N ALA A 49 -6.79 -9.06 -0.96
CA ALA A 49 -5.54 -9.60 -0.39
C ALA A 49 -5.77 -11.01 0.21
N ASP A 50 -6.86 -11.21 0.94
CA ASP A 50 -7.25 -12.51 1.48
C ASP A 50 -7.51 -13.53 0.37
N ARG A 51 -8.22 -13.12 -0.69
CA ARG A 51 -8.47 -13.96 -1.87
C ARG A 51 -7.16 -14.36 -2.56
N ILE A 52 -6.22 -13.44 -2.74
CA ILE A 52 -4.90 -13.74 -3.30
C ILE A 52 -4.17 -14.76 -2.42
N ALA A 53 -4.19 -14.61 -1.09
CA ALA A 53 -3.57 -15.55 -0.17
C ALA A 53 -4.18 -16.96 -0.22
N ILE A 54 -5.50 -17.06 -0.42
CA ILE A 54 -6.18 -18.35 -0.63
C ILE A 54 -5.76 -18.98 -1.97
N LEU A 55 -5.78 -18.21 -3.06
CA LEU A 55 -5.38 -18.71 -4.39
C LEU A 55 -3.93 -19.16 -4.43
N ARG A 56 -3.04 -18.41 -3.78
CA ARG A 56 -1.65 -18.79 -3.58
C ARG A 56 -1.51 -20.15 -2.92
N ARG A 57 -2.21 -20.37 -1.79
CA ARG A 57 -2.21 -21.68 -1.10
C ARG A 57 -2.70 -22.80 -1.99
N HIS A 58 -3.70 -22.56 -2.84
CA HIS A 58 -4.14 -23.55 -3.81
C HIS A 58 -3.10 -23.87 -4.88
N ARG A 59 -2.35 -22.88 -5.36
CA ARG A 59 -1.21 -23.11 -6.27
C ARG A 59 -0.10 -23.91 -5.56
N GLU A 60 0.23 -23.54 -4.33
CA GLU A 60 1.27 -24.20 -3.51
C GLU A 60 0.94 -25.66 -3.23
N ASN A 61 -0.32 -25.98 -2.92
CA ASN A 61 -0.77 -27.36 -2.77
C ASN A 61 -0.67 -28.13 -4.10
N GLU A 62 -1.04 -27.52 -5.22
CA GLU A 62 -0.95 -28.17 -6.52
C GLU A 62 0.50 -28.46 -6.91
N GLN A 63 1.42 -27.49 -6.78
CA GLN A 63 2.83 -27.72 -7.11
C GLN A 63 3.47 -28.77 -6.19
N MET A 64 3.07 -28.86 -4.92
CA MET A 64 3.49 -29.93 -4.02
C MET A 64 2.99 -31.30 -4.47
N THR A 65 1.75 -31.41 -4.97
CA THR A 65 1.23 -32.68 -5.50
C THR A 65 2.00 -33.15 -6.75
N LEU A 66 2.64 -32.21 -7.45
CA LEU A 66 3.53 -32.48 -8.59
C LEU A 66 4.98 -32.77 -8.16
N GLY A 67 5.29 -32.72 -6.86
CA GLY A 67 6.62 -33.02 -6.32
C GLY A 67 7.55 -31.81 -6.19
N TYR A 68 7.06 -30.58 -6.35
CA TYR A 68 7.85 -29.36 -6.19
C TYR A 68 7.69 -28.75 -4.79
N GLY A 69 8.63 -27.90 -4.38
CA GLY A 69 8.53 -27.15 -3.11
C GLY A 69 7.32 -26.22 -3.08
N ALA A 70 6.85 -25.84 -1.89
CA ALA A 70 5.71 -24.92 -1.69
C ALA A 70 6.07 -23.43 -1.91
N ASP A 71 7.33 -23.15 -2.19
CA ASP A 71 7.84 -21.79 -2.32
C ASP A 71 7.83 -21.31 -3.78
N ARG A 72 8.40 -20.12 -4.01
CA ARG A 72 8.55 -19.56 -5.36
C ARG A 72 9.51 -20.39 -6.23
N SER A 73 10.55 -20.98 -5.63
CA SER A 73 11.50 -21.80 -6.39
C SER A 73 10.82 -23.07 -6.91
N GLY A 74 9.95 -23.70 -6.11
CA GLY A 74 9.12 -24.82 -6.53
C GLY A 74 8.13 -24.44 -7.64
N ALA A 75 7.53 -23.24 -7.58
CA ALA A 75 6.65 -22.75 -8.63
C ALA A 75 7.38 -22.55 -9.97
N GLU A 76 8.59 -21.98 -9.93
CA GLU A 76 9.45 -21.80 -11.12
C GLU A 76 9.85 -23.15 -11.73
N ALA A 77 10.24 -24.11 -10.89
CA ALA A 77 10.60 -25.45 -11.33
C ALA A 77 9.38 -26.18 -11.95
N ALA A 78 8.21 -26.08 -11.33
CA ALA A 78 6.96 -26.64 -11.83
C ALA A 78 6.55 -26.01 -13.17
N ALA A 79 6.69 -24.68 -13.29
CA ALA A 79 6.38 -23.97 -14.52
C ALA A 79 7.33 -24.36 -15.65
N THR A 80 8.63 -24.47 -15.36
CA THR A 80 9.65 -24.86 -16.34
C THR A 80 9.46 -26.28 -16.84
N ALA A 81 9.20 -27.24 -15.95
CA ALA A 81 8.88 -28.61 -16.34
C ALA A 81 7.53 -28.73 -17.08
N GLY A 82 6.61 -27.81 -16.82
CA GLY A 82 5.28 -27.75 -17.42
C GLY A 82 5.21 -27.18 -18.85
N GLY A 83 6.34 -26.70 -19.38
CA GLY A 83 6.46 -26.18 -20.74
C GLY A 83 6.14 -24.68 -20.88
N PRO A 84 6.24 -24.14 -22.12
CA PRO A 84 6.23 -22.69 -22.36
C PRO A 84 4.99 -21.97 -21.84
N LEU A 85 3.83 -22.63 -21.92
CA LEU A 85 2.56 -22.02 -21.52
C LEU A 85 2.52 -21.79 -19.99
N LEU A 86 2.97 -22.74 -19.18
CA LEU A 86 3.04 -22.57 -17.73
C LEU A 86 4.12 -21.55 -17.33
N GLN A 87 5.28 -21.57 -18.00
CA GLN A 87 6.32 -20.57 -17.81
C GLN A 87 5.79 -19.16 -18.08
N ASP A 88 5.04 -18.97 -19.17
CA ASP A 88 4.43 -17.68 -19.51
C ASP A 88 3.41 -17.23 -18.46
N ALA A 89 2.55 -18.14 -17.99
CA ALA A 89 1.58 -17.82 -16.94
C ALA A 89 2.26 -17.44 -15.62
N TRP A 90 3.32 -18.16 -15.23
CA TRP A 90 4.10 -17.85 -14.04
C TRP A 90 4.85 -16.51 -14.17
N ARG A 91 5.46 -16.23 -15.33
CA ARG A 91 6.14 -14.97 -15.59
C ARG A 91 5.18 -13.77 -15.53
N LYS A 92 3.97 -13.92 -16.08
CA LYS A 92 2.91 -12.89 -16.00
C LYS A 92 2.51 -12.62 -14.55
N LEU A 93 2.25 -13.67 -13.77
CA LEU A 93 1.92 -13.54 -12.35
C LEU A 93 3.04 -12.83 -11.57
N GLN A 94 4.31 -13.17 -11.82
CA GLN A 94 5.45 -12.51 -11.18
C GLN A 94 5.54 -11.02 -11.54
N ALA A 95 5.34 -10.67 -12.82
CA ALA A 95 5.36 -9.28 -13.27
C ALA A 95 4.22 -8.46 -12.63
N ASN A 96 3.00 -8.99 -12.61
CA ASN A 96 1.85 -8.33 -12.00
C ASN A 96 2.03 -8.19 -10.48
N ALA A 97 2.58 -9.20 -9.80
CA ALA A 97 2.87 -9.12 -8.37
C ALA A 97 3.94 -8.07 -8.03
N ALA A 98 4.98 -7.94 -8.87
CA ALA A 98 6.00 -6.91 -8.70
C ALA A 98 5.40 -5.51 -8.89
N GLN A 99 4.57 -5.32 -9.92
CA GLN A 99 3.87 -4.06 -10.16
C GLN A 99 2.92 -3.71 -8.99
N ALA A 100 2.21 -4.71 -8.45
CA ALA A 100 1.30 -4.51 -7.32
C ALA A 100 2.05 -4.06 -6.07
N HIS A 101 3.23 -4.65 -5.82
CA HIS A 101 4.08 -4.26 -4.70
C HIS A 101 4.55 -2.80 -4.84
N GLU A 102 5.03 -2.40 -6.02
CA GLU A 102 5.48 -1.03 -6.28
C GLU A 102 4.34 -0.01 -6.11
N ARG A 103 3.16 -0.31 -6.66
CA ARG A 103 1.98 0.55 -6.53
C ARG A 103 1.49 0.66 -5.09
N ASN A 104 1.46 -0.44 -4.37
CA ASN A 104 1.09 -0.43 -2.95
C ASN A 104 2.07 0.37 -2.10
N HIS A 105 3.37 0.29 -2.41
CA HIS A 105 4.38 1.10 -1.75
C HIS A 105 4.18 2.60 -2.03
N ALA A 106 3.97 2.98 -3.30
CA ALA A 106 3.70 4.37 -3.69
C ALA A 106 2.46 4.94 -2.99
N ASN A 107 1.36 4.17 -2.94
CA ASN A 107 0.15 4.56 -2.22
C ASN A 107 0.43 4.76 -0.73
N GLY A 108 1.21 3.87 -0.12
CA GLY A 108 1.62 4.00 1.30
C GLY A 108 2.39 5.30 1.58
N VAL A 109 3.28 5.70 0.67
CA VAL A 109 4.01 6.98 0.78
C VAL A 109 3.03 8.16 0.70
N MET A 110 2.09 8.16 -0.26
CA MET A 110 1.08 9.22 -0.38
C MET A 110 0.24 9.37 0.89
N ILE A 111 -0.24 8.24 1.45
CA ILE A 111 -1.02 8.23 2.69
C ILE A 111 -0.22 8.90 3.82
N HIS A 112 1.05 8.54 3.98
CA HIS A 112 1.90 9.10 5.04
C HIS A 112 2.10 10.61 4.87
N THR A 113 2.41 11.07 3.65
CA THR A 113 2.57 12.50 3.34
C THR A 113 1.31 13.30 3.65
N HIS A 114 0.12 12.78 3.30
CA HIS A 114 -1.14 13.44 3.62
C HIS A 114 -1.41 13.51 5.12
N LEU A 115 -1.09 12.46 5.88
CA LEU A 115 -1.23 12.44 7.33
C LEU A 115 -0.32 13.47 8.01
N ASP A 116 0.93 13.57 7.57
CA ASP A 116 1.89 14.54 8.11
C ASP A 116 1.46 15.99 7.86
N PHE A 117 1.03 16.29 6.63
CA PHE A 117 0.49 17.60 6.28
C PHE A 117 -0.75 17.95 7.11
N THR A 118 -1.67 17.00 7.31
CA THR A 118 -2.88 17.20 8.11
C THR A 118 -2.54 17.47 9.57
N ARG A 119 -1.62 16.69 10.15
CA ARG A 119 -1.14 16.89 11.53
C ARG A 119 -0.48 18.25 11.70
N GLN A 120 0.38 18.66 10.75
CA GLN A 120 1.02 19.96 10.77
C GLN A 120 -0.01 21.10 10.68
N SER A 121 -1.02 20.97 9.81
CA SER A 121 -2.10 21.95 9.66
C SER A 121 -2.94 22.07 10.93
N ILE A 122 -3.32 20.95 11.55
CA ILE A 122 -4.04 20.94 12.84
C ILE A 122 -3.19 21.60 13.93
N ASN A 123 -1.90 21.28 14.00
CA ASN A 123 -1.00 21.88 14.98
C ASN A 123 -0.86 23.40 14.78
N PHE A 124 -0.78 23.86 13.53
CA PHE A 124 -0.78 25.28 13.18
C PHE A 124 -2.08 25.98 13.59
N LEU A 125 -3.24 25.40 13.27
CA LEU A 125 -4.53 25.97 13.68
C LEU A 125 -4.68 26.01 15.21
N LYS A 126 -4.24 24.97 15.91
CA LYS A 126 -4.24 24.91 17.38
C LYS A 126 -3.29 25.94 18.01
N SER A 127 -2.13 26.19 17.39
CA SER A 127 -1.18 27.20 17.89
C SER A 127 -1.65 28.63 17.59
N ALA A 128 -2.32 28.85 16.46
CA ALA A 128 -2.95 30.13 16.09
C ALA A 128 -4.15 30.51 16.97
N GLY A 129 -4.79 29.53 17.62
CA GLY A 129 -5.86 29.74 18.60
C GLY A 129 -5.39 30.21 19.98
N ARG A 130 -4.08 30.43 20.20
CA ARG A 130 -3.58 31.10 21.40
C ARG A 130 -3.74 32.61 21.23
N PRO A 131 -4.52 33.30 22.07
CA PRO A 131 -4.64 34.75 22.00
C PRO A 131 -3.25 35.39 22.07
N LEU A 132 -2.92 36.27 21.12
CA LEU A 132 -1.73 37.12 21.21
C LEU A 132 -1.79 38.08 22.43
N TYR A 133 -2.98 38.22 23.01
CA TYR A 133 -3.31 39.09 24.14
C TYR A 133 -4.10 38.34 25.21
N GLY A 134 -3.71 38.49 26.47
CA GLY A 134 -4.55 38.11 27.61
C GLY A 134 -5.80 39.01 27.71
N PRO A 135 -6.82 38.62 28.50
CA PRO A 135 -8.00 39.45 28.79
C PRO A 135 -7.67 40.83 29.39
N ASP A 136 -6.45 41.00 29.89
CA ASP A 136 -5.86 42.18 30.50
C ASP A 136 -5.00 43.03 29.53
N GLY A 137 -4.91 42.66 28.25
CA GLY A 137 -4.08 43.37 27.27
C GLY A 137 -2.58 43.07 27.38
N SER A 138 -2.20 42.11 28.22
CA SER A 138 -0.81 41.66 28.34
C SER A 138 -0.39 40.85 27.12
N HIS A 139 0.68 41.27 26.45
CA HIS A 139 1.34 40.44 25.46
C HIS A 139 1.97 39.23 26.18
N TYR A 140 1.62 38.01 25.76
CA TYR A 140 2.46 36.86 26.08
C TYR A 140 3.73 36.97 25.24
N SER A 141 4.71 37.75 25.71
CA SER A 141 6.06 37.67 25.19
C SER A 141 6.55 36.24 25.46
N GLY A 142 6.62 35.42 24.40
CA GLY A 142 7.47 34.24 24.44
C GLY A 142 8.83 34.70 24.96
N SER A 143 9.27 34.10 26.07
CA SER A 143 10.54 34.41 26.72
C SER A 143 11.70 34.13 25.77
N ALA A 144 11.97 35.06 24.86
CA ALA A 144 13.27 35.24 24.24
C ALA A 144 14.07 36.06 25.24
N SER A 145 14.92 35.38 25.99
CA SER A 145 15.96 35.98 26.84
C SER A 145 16.89 36.82 25.96
N GLY A 146 16.48 38.05 25.68
CA GLY A 146 17.27 39.09 25.04
C GLY A 146 18.12 39.78 26.09
N ASN A 147 19.40 39.43 26.10
CA ASN A 147 20.42 39.92 27.00
C ASN A 147 20.42 41.46 27.09
N ARG A 148 20.31 42.00 28.31
CA ARG A 148 20.37 43.45 28.59
C ARG A 148 21.74 44.00 28.21
N LEU A 149 21.80 44.87 27.21
CA LEU A 149 22.93 45.76 26.96
C LEU A 149 22.50 47.19 27.31
N ALA A 150 23.03 47.70 28.42
CA ALA A 150 23.44 49.10 28.65
C ALA A 150 23.48 49.38 30.17
N MET A 151 24.68 49.21 30.75
CA MET A 151 25.09 49.91 31.97
C MET A 151 25.61 51.28 31.51
N GLY A 152 25.02 52.34 32.05
CA GLY A 152 25.61 53.69 32.10
C GLY A 152 26.28 53.91 33.44
#